data_AF-A0A8H4IYB1-F1
#
_entry.id   AF-A0A8H4IYB1-F1
#
_cell.length_a   1.000
_cell.length_b   1.000
_cell.length_c   1.000
_cell.angle_alpha   90.00
_cell.angle_beta   90.00
_cell.angle_gamma   90.00
#
_symmetry.space_group_name_H-M   'P 1'
#
loop_
_entity.id
_entity.type
_entity.pdbx_description
1 polymer ?
#
loop_
_entity_poly.entity_id
_entity_poly.type
_entity_poly.pdbx_seq_one_letter_code
_entity_poly.pdbx_strand_id
1 'polypeptide(L)'
;MPRTTRSAKRHNAASANRRQHEEAPLPQPGASSTDADEGVEMPDAPPQPEPSKSAIDDDDLCPICHLLLFRPVRTTCAHTLCQSCMAHWADVSAASAHMAIVPLTDAEPAPDAHPGFVEARCPMCRTVTSAARDGARERALRRKYPGVWVERQREEDDGGEGAGGEGKVETVTVFLGNTHKLLQDEDGDGNCHEWSFFVRISDTEVVEEVQILLHPTFRPPRVIRAAPPYQITRIGWGVFEITAYILLKAGYSWLSEDAQPAPDGAEKGMLPLEWMLSFDGRGSMARCRLKIKNEVVDEKSSSSSDDSEWEE
;
A
#
# COMPACT_ATOMS: atom_id res chain seq x y z
N MET A 1 17.20 63.54 4.44
CA MET A 1 16.79 64.47 3.36
C MET A 1 15.99 63.69 2.33
N PRO A 2 14.79 64.15 1.95
CA PRO A 2 13.71 63.34 1.38
C PRO A 2 13.47 63.62 -0.11
N ARG A 3 12.61 62.82 -0.77
CA ARG A 3 11.62 63.22 -1.81
C ARG A 3 10.94 61.96 -2.40
N THR A 4 9.69 61.66 -2.06
CA THR A 4 8.41 62.05 -2.74
C THR A 4 8.20 61.37 -4.10
N THR A 5 7.05 60.88 -4.58
CA THR A 5 5.62 60.79 -4.17
C THR A 5 4.85 60.13 -5.34
N ARG A 6 3.60 59.67 -5.06
CA ARG A 6 2.37 59.56 -5.90
C ARG A 6 1.90 58.11 -6.16
N SER A 7 0.73 57.66 -5.66
CA SER A 7 -0.68 57.98 -6.03
C SER A 7 -0.99 57.67 -7.50
N ALA A 8 -2.11 57.07 -7.92
CA ALA A 8 -3.38 56.68 -7.29
C ALA A 8 -4.27 55.91 -8.32
N LYS A 9 -5.47 55.51 -7.87
CA LYS A 9 -6.73 55.13 -8.58
C LYS A 9 -6.89 53.65 -8.96
N ARG A 10 -7.81 52.88 -8.35
CA ARG A 10 -9.30 52.91 -8.34
C ARG A 10 -9.95 52.70 -9.71
N HIS A 11 -10.74 51.64 -9.84
CA HIS A 11 -12.18 51.56 -10.21
C HIS A 11 -12.49 50.06 -10.49
N ASN A 12 -13.43 49.31 -9.89
CA ASN A 12 -14.85 49.41 -9.53
C ASN A 12 -15.73 48.49 -10.43
N ALA A 13 -16.65 47.75 -9.78
CA ALA A 13 -17.94 47.22 -10.26
C ALA A 13 -17.94 46.11 -11.34
N ALA A 14 -18.49 44.91 -11.13
CA ALA A 14 -19.86 44.46 -10.75
C ALA A 14 -20.68 43.96 -11.96
N SER A 15 -21.61 43.05 -11.66
CA SER A 15 -22.73 42.48 -12.47
C SER A 15 -22.45 41.06 -12.97
N ALA A 16 -23.00 40.00 -12.36
CA ALA A 16 -24.42 39.60 -12.31
C ALA A 16 -25.02 39.39 -13.71
N ASN A 17 -25.23 38.12 -14.09
CA ASN A 17 -26.34 37.81 -14.98
C ASN A 17 -26.96 36.45 -14.65
N ARG A 18 -28.25 36.51 -14.40
CA ARG A 18 -29.22 35.46 -14.09
C ARG A 18 -30.17 35.41 -15.27
N ARG A 19 -30.45 34.23 -15.83
CA ARG A 19 -31.66 33.91 -16.64
C ARG A 19 -31.67 32.38 -16.89
N GLN A 20 -32.64 31.66 -16.30
CA GLN A 20 -33.92 31.19 -16.90
C GLN A 20 -33.70 29.85 -17.64
N HIS A 21 -34.12 28.72 -17.07
CA HIS A 21 -35.45 28.09 -17.19
C HIS A 21 -35.87 27.86 -18.64
N GLU A 22 -35.80 26.60 -19.11
CA GLU A 22 -36.71 26.08 -20.13
C GLU A 22 -36.92 24.58 -19.89
N GLU A 23 -38.05 24.27 -19.25
CA GLU A 23 -38.71 22.96 -19.23
C GLU A 23 -39.51 22.80 -20.53
N ALA A 24 -39.51 21.59 -21.09
CA ALA A 24 -40.35 21.17 -22.21
C ALA A 24 -40.76 19.69 -22.00
N PRO A 25 -41.94 19.26 -22.49
CA PRO A 25 -42.93 18.59 -21.63
C PRO A 25 -43.07 17.07 -21.84
N LEU A 26 -43.62 16.43 -20.80
CA LEU A 26 -44.24 15.10 -20.80
C LEU A 26 -45.42 15.01 -21.78
N PRO A 27 -45.66 13.83 -22.37
CA PRO A 27 -47.00 13.41 -22.76
C PRO A 27 -47.51 12.24 -21.90
N GLN A 28 -48.74 12.37 -21.41
CA GLN A 28 -49.65 11.28 -21.00
C GLN A 28 -50.98 11.49 -21.76
N PRO A 29 -52.00 10.63 -21.62
CA PRO A 29 -52.04 9.18 -21.82
C PRO A 29 -53.12 8.81 -22.87
N GLY A 30 -52.97 7.69 -23.57
CA GLY A 30 -53.96 7.16 -24.51
C GLY A 30 -54.46 5.79 -24.06
N ALA A 31 -55.77 5.67 -23.87
CA ALA A 31 -56.46 4.56 -23.24
C ALA A 31 -56.79 3.38 -24.18
N SER A 32 -57.30 2.30 -23.56
CA SER A 32 -58.17 1.22 -24.11
C SER A 32 -57.57 0.26 -25.14
N SER A 33 -57.88 -1.02 -25.22
CA SER A 33 -58.62 -2.04 -24.44
C SER A 33 -58.64 -3.30 -25.32
N THR A 34 -58.75 -4.49 -24.72
CA THR A 34 -59.08 -5.81 -25.34
C THR A 34 -58.04 -6.33 -26.36
N ASP A 35 -57.70 -7.62 -26.48
CA ASP A 35 -58.43 -8.87 -26.30
C ASP A 35 -57.49 -9.99 -25.78
N ALA A 36 -58.11 -11.00 -25.19
CA ALA A 36 -57.51 -12.31 -24.97
C ALA A 36 -57.45 -13.06 -26.30
N ASP A 37 -56.30 -13.64 -26.67
CA ASP A 37 -56.26 -14.86 -27.48
C ASP A 37 -54.90 -15.58 -27.42
N GLU A 38 -55.02 -16.87 -27.15
CA GLU A 38 -54.24 -18.05 -27.56
C GLU A 38 -52.70 -18.02 -27.67
N GLY A 39 -52.11 -19.03 -27.02
CA GLY A 39 -50.69 -19.30 -27.01
C GLY A 39 -50.12 -19.66 -28.38
N VAL A 40 -48.94 -19.11 -28.65
CA VAL A 40 -48.04 -19.57 -29.70
C VAL A 40 -46.72 -19.90 -29.04
N GLU A 41 -46.41 -21.19 -28.93
CA GLU A 41 -45.08 -21.70 -28.62
C GLU A 41 -44.08 -21.12 -29.63
N MET A 42 -43.16 -20.28 -29.15
CA MET A 42 -41.97 -19.91 -29.90
C MET A 42 -41.02 -21.12 -29.90
N PRO A 43 -40.51 -21.58 -31.05
CA PRO A 43 -39.48 -22.61 -31.07
C PRO A 43 -38.22 -22.07 -30.40
N ASP A 44 -37.67 -22.86 -29.48
CA ASP A 44 -36.41 -22.61 -28.78
C ASP A 44 -35.34 -22.14 -29.76
N ALA A 45 -34.79 -20.96 -29.47
CA ALA A 45 -33.62 -20.47 -30.16
C ALA A 45 -32.46 -21.48 -29.92
N PRO A 46 -31.70 -21.86 -30.95
CA PRO A 46 -30.61 -22.81 -30.78
C PRO A 46 -29.63 -22.29 -29.71
N PRO A 47 -29.15 -23.15 -28.80
CA PRO A 47 -28.12 -22.77 -27.84
C PRO A 47 -26.94 -22.20 -28.62
N GLN A 48 -26.65 -20.92 -28.36
CA GLN A 48 -25.51 -20.24 -28.95
C GLN A 48 -24.25 -21.05 -28.60
N PRO A 49 -23.34 -21.30 -29.55
CA PRO A 49 -22.14 -22.08 -29.26
C PRO A 49 -21.35 -21.39 -28.16
N GLU A 50 -21.21 -22.08 -27.03
CA GLU A 50 -20.36 -21.71 -25.90
C GLU A 50 -18.96 -21.40 -26.46
N PRO A 51 -18.44 -20.17 -26.31
CA PRO A 51 -17.15 -19.83 -26.86
C PRO A 51 -16.08 -20.68 -26.13
N SER A 52 -15.42 -21.56 -26.87
CA SER A 52 -14.26 -22.30 -26.38
C SER A 52 -13.16 -21.31 -25.94
N LYS A 53 -12.32 -21.71 -24.97
CA LYS A 53 -11.20 -20.92 -24.40
C LYS A 53 -10.26 -20.27 -25.44
N SER A 54 -10.37 -20.62 -26.71
CA SER A 54 -9.65 -20.08 -27.87
C SER A 54 -10.26 -18.82 -28.54
N ALA A 55 -11.23 -18.14 -27.93
CA ALA A 55 -11.95 -17.01 -28.56
C ALA A 55 -11.97 -15.70 -27.75
N ILE A 56 -11.13 -15.56 -26.72
CA ILE A 56 -10.99 -14.30 -25.98
C ILE A 56 -9.97 -13.43 -26.71
N ASP A 57 -10.27 -12.14 -26.84
CA ASP A 57 -9.36 -11.15 -27.43
C ASP A 57 -8.15 -10.95 -26.51
N ASP A 58 -6.94 -10.84 -27.06
CA ASP A 58 -5.71 -10.67 -26.28
C ASP A 58 -5.77 -9.41 -25.39
N ASP A 59 -6.45 -8.35 -25.82
CA ASP A 59 -6.63 -7.12 -25.03
C ASP A 59 -7.58 -7.32 -23.83
N ASP A 60 -8.38 -8.39 -23.84
CA ASP A 60 -9.32 -8.75 -22.78
C ASP A 60 -8.72 -9.77 -21.79
N LEU A 61 -7.50 -10.24 -22.03
CA LEU A 61 -6.75 -11.13 -21.14
C LEU A 61 -5.95 -10.35 -20.09
N CYS A 62 -5.89 -10.92 -18.88
CA CYS A 62 -5.00 -10.43 -17.84
C CYS A 62 -3.56 -10.80 -18.19
N PRO A 63 -2.61 -9.87 -18.17
CA PRO A 63 -1.21 -10.18 -18.52
C PRO A 63 -0.47 -11.02 -17.46
N ILE A 64 -1.09 -11.26 -16.29
CA ILE A 64 -0.50 -12.03 -15.20
C ILE A 64 -0.99 -13.48 -15.20
N CYS A 65 -2.30 -13.69 -15.22
CA CYS A 65 -2.89 -15.04 -15.19
C CYS A 65 -3.26 -15.57 -16.58
N HIS A 66 -3.20 -14.73 -17.63
CA HIS A 66 -3.57 -15.07 -19.01
C HIS A 66 -5.02 -15.56 -19.19
N LEU A 67 -5.89 -15.26 -18.22
CA LEU A 67 -7.34 -15.51 -18.26
C LEU A 67 -8.10 -14.21 -18.55
N LEU A 68 -9.39 -14.31 -18.86
CA LEU A 68 -10.28 -13.15 -18.99
C LEU A 68 -10.14 -12.25 -17.75
N LEU A 69 -9.91 -10.96 -17.98
CA LEU A 69 -9.82 -9.95 -16.93
C LEU A 69 -11.05 -10.02 -16.01
N PHE A 70 -10.84 -10.38 -14.74
CA PHE A 70 -11.91 -10.49 -13.75
C PHE A 70 -11.75 -9.41 -12.68
N ARG A 71 -12.84 -8.66 -12.42
CA ARG A 71 -12.84 -7.45 -11.56
C ARG A 71 -11.61 -6.56 -11.86
N PRO A 72 -11.40 -6.11 -13.11
CA PRO A 72 -10.17 -5.43 -13.52
C PRO A 72 -9.89 -4.18 -12.67
N VAL A 73 -8.61 -3.97 -12.37
CA VAL A 73 -8.09 -2.73 -11.82
C VAL A 73 -7.17 -2.06 -12.84
N ARG A 74 -7.23 -0.74 -12.93
CA ARG A 74 -6.39 0.07 -13.78
C ARG A 74 -5.39 0.85 -12.93
N THR A 75 -4.12 0.72 -13.27
CA THR A 75 -3.04 1.43 -12.61
C THR A 75 -2.94 2.89 -13.09
N THR A 76 -2.30 3.78 -12.33
CA THR A 76 -2.03 5.16 -12.78
C THR A 76 -1.04 5.21 -13.94
N CYS A 77 -0.21 4.17 -14.11
CA CYS A 77 0.58 3.96 -15.33
C CYS A 77 -0.20 3.30 -16.48
N ALA A 78 -1.54 3.23 -16.38
CA ALA A 78 -2.49 2.80 -17.41
C ALA A 78 -2.43 1.32 -17.84
N HIS A 79 -1.89 0.43 -17.01
CA HIS A 79 -1.99 -1.02 -17.21
C HIS A 79 -3.23 -1.58 -16.52
N THR A 80 -3.82 -2.62 -17.09
CA THR A 80 -5.05 -3.26 -16.56
C THR A 80 -4.76 -4.72 -16.23
N LEU A 81 -5.18 -5.17 -15.05
CA LEU A 81 -5.04 -6.56 -14.60
C LEU A 81 -6.19 -6.94 -13.65
N CYS A 82 -6.34 -8.21 -13.32
CA CYS A 82 -7.32 -8.65 -12.32
C CYS A 82 -7.02 -8.04 -10.95
N GLN A 83 -8.06 -7.77 -10.16
CA GLN A 83 -7.89 -7.28 -8.79
C GLN A 83 -7.05 -8.25 -7.94
N SER A 84 -7.34 -9.55 -8.00
CA SER A 84 -6.63 -10.60 -7.26
C SER A 84 -5.16 -10.65 -7.66
N CYS A 85 -4.85 -10.62 -8.95
CA CYS A 85 -3.46 -10.57 -9.43
C CYS A 85 -2.72 -9.31 -8.96
N MET A 86 -3.37 -8.14 -8.92
CA MET A 86 -2.74 -6.91 -8.43
C MET A 86 -2.49 -6.97 -6.93
N ALA A 87 -3.45 -7.51 -6.17
CA ALA A 87 -3.33 -7.69 -4.73
C ALA A 87 -2.15 -8.62 -4.40
N HIS A 88 -2.12 -9.81 -5.02
CA HIS A 88 -1.02 -10.75 -4.84
C HIS A 88 0.33 -10.14 -5.25
N TRP A 89 0.38 -9.43 -6.37
CA TRP A 89 1.61 -8.75 -6.80
C TRP A 89 2.03 -7.63 -5.84
N ALA A 90 1.08 -6.94 -5.23
CA ALA A 90 1.36 -5.96 -4.19
C ALA A 90 1.82 -6.60 -2.88
N ASP A 91 1.40 -7.82 -2.57
CA ASP A 91 1.95 -8.63 -1.47
C ASP A 91 3.41 -8.98 -1.75
N VAL A 92 3.71 -9.52 -2.94
CA VAL A 92 5.09 -9.86 -3.36
C VAL A 92 5.97 -8.61 -3.48
N SER A 93 5.46 -7.51 -4.02
CA SER A 93 6.22 -6.26 -4.15
C SER A 93 6.54 -5.61 -2.80
N ALA A 94 5.72 -5.87 -1.78
CA ALA A 94 5.98 -5.46 -0.40
C ALA A 94 6.95 -6.42 0.31
N ALA A 95 7.22 -7.60 -0.25
CA ALA A 95 8.17 -8.56 0.30
C ALA A 95 9.63 -8.14 0.15
N SER A 96 9.94 -7.17 -0.71
CA SER A 96 11.24 -6.50 -0.71
C SER A 96 11.08 -5.09 -0.14
N ALA A 97 11.97 -4.68 0.76
CA ALA A 97 11.94 -3.37 1.41
C ALA A 97 12.31 -2.23 0.45
N HIS A 98 11.44 -1.95 -0.53
CA HIS A 98 11.64 -0.89 -1.50
C HIS A 98 11.63 0.49 -0.84
N MET A 99 12.80 1.11 -0.80
CA MET A 99 13.00 2.45 -0.25
C MET A 99 12.70 3.53 -1.30
N ALA A 100 11.75 4.42 -1.01
CA ALA A 100 11.51 5.61 -1.82
C ALA A 100 12.08 6.85 -1.13
N ILE A 101 13.06 7.53 -1.75
CA ILE A 101 13.60 8.79 -1.24
C ILE A 101 12.50 9.84 -1.20
N VAL A 102 12.29 10.47 -0.04
CA VAL A 102 11.24 11.47 0.20
C VAL A 102 11.84 12.71 0.87
N PRO A 103 11.16 13.89 0.79
CA PRO A 103 11.65 15.09 1.47
C PRO A 103 11.74 14.89 2.98
N LEU A 104 12.84 15.32 3.58
CA LEU A 104 13.05 15.28 5.03
C LEU A 104 11.93 16.06 5.75
N THR A 105 11.16 15.38 6.59
CA THR A 105 10.09 15.99 7.40
C THR A 105 10.23 15.55 8.85
N ASP A 106 9.87 16.42 9.79
CA ASP A 106 9.82 16.11 11.22
C ASP A 106 8.47 15.51 11.65
N ALA A 107 7.53 15.35 10.71
CA ALA A 107 6.22 14.78 11.01
C ALA A 107 6.33 13.27 11.34
N GLU A 108 5.56 12.84 12.33
CA GLU A 108 5.35 11.42 12.63
C GLU A 108 4.65 10.74 11.44
N PRO A 109 5.03 9.49 11.11
CA PRO A 109 4.28 8.68 10.15
C PRO A 109 2.81 8.59 10.57
N ALA A 110 1.91 9.19 9.79
CA ALA A 110 0.48 9.04 10.05
C ALA A 110 0.10 7.55 9.95
N PRO A 111 -0.66 7.00 10.92
CA PRO A 111 -1.11 5.60 10.90
C PRO A 111 -2.02 5.29 9.70
N ASP A 112 -2.61 6.32 9.08
CA ASP A 112 -3.68 6.16 8.11
C ASP A 112 -3.34 6.76 6.74
N ALA A 113 -2.41 6.14 6.01
CA ALA A 113 -2.46 6.27 4.56
C ALA A 113 -3.60 5.38 4.06
N HIS A 114 -4.73 6.00 3.66
CA HIS A 114 -6.00 5.40 3.30
C HIS A 114 -5.95 3.93 2.80
N PRO A 115 -6.87 3.05 3.25
CA PRO A 115 -6.94 1.61 2.92
C PRO A 115 -7.25 1.28 1.44
N GLY A 116 -7.03 2.20 0.51
CA GLY A 116 -7.12 1.97 -0.93
C GLY A 116 -5.87 2.37 -1.71
N PHE A 117 -4.84 2.92 -1.06
CA PHE A 117 -3.63 3.39 -1.74
C PHE A 117 -2.49 2.38 -1.61
N VAL A 118 -2.56 1.30 -2.40
CA VAL A 118 -1.48 0.34 -2.55
C VAL A 118 -0.41 0.96 -3.48
N GLU A 119 0.64 1.56 -2.92
CA GLU A 119 1.85 1.86 -3.69
C GLU A 119 2.63 0.57 -3.89
N ALA A 120 2.40 -0.08 -5.02
CA ALA A 120 3.19 -1.23 -5.46
C ALA A 120 3.84 -0.91 -6.81
N ARG A 121 4.94 -1.58 -7.12
CA ARG A 121 5.50 -1.51 -8.48
C ARG A 121 4.54 -2.22 -9.42
N CYS A 122 4.14 -1.59 -10.51
CA CYS A 122 3.32 -2.23 -11.52
C CYS A 122 4.02 -3.49 -12.08
N PRO A 123 3.36 -4.64 -12.20
CA PRO A 123 4.01 -5.84 -12.75
C PRO A 123 4.43 -5.67 -14.21
N MET A 124 3.76 -4.78 -14.95
CA MET A 124 4.01 -4.55 -16.38
C MET A 124 5.19 -3.62 -16.63
N CYS A 125 5.30 -2.53 -15.87
CA CYS A 125 6.29 -1.47 -16.15
C CYS A 125 7.17 -1.10 -14.95
N ARG A 126 7.03 -1.80 -13.82
CA ARG A 126 7.80 -1.62 -12.56
C ARG A 126 7.73 -0.22 -11.94
N THR A 127 6.92 0.68 -12.50
CA THR A 127 6.69 2.02 -11.96
C THR A 127 5.83 1.91 -10.71
N VAL A 128 6.20 2.65 -9.65
CA VAL A 128 5.38 2.77 -8.43
C VAL A 128 4.04 3.38 -8.83
N THR A 129 2.96 2.65 -8.56
CA THR A 129 1.62 3.00 -9.02
C THR A 129 0.60 2.68 -7.93
N SER A 130 -0.53 3.37 -7.96
CA SER A 130 -1.78 2.90 -7.35
C SER A 130 -2.66 2.25 -8.40
N ALA A 131 -3.64 1.45 -7.97
CA ALA A 131 -4.62 0.81 -8.84
C ALA A 131 -6.05 1.05 -8.33
N ALA A 132 -6.98 1.31 -9.24
CA ALA A 132 -8.40 1.51 -8.93
C ALA A 132 -9.27 0.59 -9.80
N ARG A 133 -10.43 0.15 -9.29
CA ARG A 133 -11.35 -0.71 -10.05
C ARG A 133 -11.82 -0.02 -11.34
N ASP A 134 -11.74 -0.75 -12.45
CA ASP A 134 -12.27 -0.34 -13.74
C ASP A 134 -13.64 -0.98 -13.99
N GLY A 135 -14.67 -0.39 -13.37
CA GLY A 135 -16.04 -0.88 -13.50
C GLY A 135 -16.60 -0.77 -14.92
N ALA A 136 -16.06 0.12 -15.77
CA ALA A 136 -16.48 0.25 -17.15
C ALA A 136 -15.98 -0.94 -17.98
N ARG A 137 -14.69 -1.29 -17.83
CA ARG A 137 -14.10 -2.48 -18.45
C ARG A 137 -14.78 -3.75 -17.97
N GLU A 138 -15.03 -3.88 -16.67
CA GLU A 138 -15.78 -5.01 -16.10
C GLU A 138 -17.14 -5.22 -16.78
N ARG A 139 -17.97 -4.17 -16.89
CA ARG A 139 -19.28 -4.26 -17.55
C ARG A 139 -19.17 -4.61 -19.03
N ALA A 140 -18.12 -4.16 -19.72
CA ALA A 140 -17.90 -4.49 -21.11
C ALA A 140 -17.57 -5.99 -21.28
N LEU A 141 -16.65 -6.51 -20.47
CA LEU A 141 -16.25 -7.92 -20.50
C LEU A 141 -17.40 -8.85 -20.14
N ARG A 142 -18.21 -8.51 -19.13
CA ARG A 142 -19.42 -9.26 -18.75
C ARG A 142 -20.43 -9.40 -19.89
N ARG A 143 -20.59 -8.36 -20.71
CA ARG A 143 -21.49 -8.39 -21.86
C ARG A 143 -20.90 -9.13 -23.05
N LYS A 144 -19.59 -9.01 -23.27
CA LYS A 144 -18.89 -9.64 -24.40
C LYS A 144 -18.69 -11.14 -24.18
N TYR A 145 -18.46 -11.58 -22.94
CA TYR A 145 -18.13 -12.97 -22.59
C TYR A 145 -18.94 -13.50 -21.39
N PRO A 146 -20.28 -13.60 -21.49
CA PRO A 146 -21.11 -13.94 -20.33
C PRO A 146 -20.81 -15.33 -19.74
N GLY A 147 -20.61 -16.37 -20.56
CA GLY A 147 -20.31 -17.73 -20.08
C GLY A 147 -18.96 -17.82 -19.37
N VAL A 148 -17.89 -17.34 -20.03
CA VAL A 148 -16.53 -17.29 -19.48
C VAL A 148 -16.48 -16.46 -18.19
N TRP A 149 -17.26 -15.37 -18.12
CA TRP A 149 -17.33 -14.55 -16.91
C TRP A 149 -17.88 -15.32 -15.71
N VAL A 150 -18.92 -16.14 -15.92
CA VAL A 150 -19.51 -16.97 -14.84
C VAL A 150 -18.52 -18.04 -14.39
N GLU A 151 -17.79 -18.67 -15.31
CA GLU A 151 -16.71 -19.64 -14.97
C GLU A 151 -15.64 -18.95 -14.12
N ARG A 152 -15.13 -17.79 -14.56
CA ARG A 152 -14.14 -17.00 -13.80
C ARG A 152 -14.62 -16.58 -12.42
N GLN A 153 -15.90 -16.25 -12.29
CA GLN A 153 -16.46 -15.90 -10.99
C GLN A 153 -16.42 -17.08 -10.02
N ARG A 154 -16.78 -18.29 -10.48
CA ARG A 154 -16.68 -19.50 -9.65
C ARG A 154 -15.24 -19.81 -9.26
N GLU A 155 -14.30 -19.73 -10.20
CA GLU A 155 -12.88 -19.97 -9.91
C GLU A 155 -12.31 -19.02 -8.85
N GLU A 156 -12.71 -17.74 -8.86
CA GLU A 156 -12.25 -16.75 -7.87
C GLU A 156 -12.96 -16.88 -6.52
N ASP A 157 -14.23 -17.27 -6.52
CA ASP A 157 -15.00 -17.49 -5.29
C ASP A 157 -14.52 -18.81 -4.59
N ASP A 158 -14.28 -19.89 -5.34
CA ASP A 158 -13.76 -21.18 -4.81
C ASP A 158 -12.26 -21.12 -4.48
N GLY A 159 -11.46 -20.34 -5.25
CA GLY A 159 -10.04 -20.13 -4.99
C GLY A 159 -9.75 -19.15 -3.85
N GLY A 160 -10.77 -18.45 -3.35
CA GLY A 160 -10.68 -17.44 -2.29
C GLY A 160 -10.45 -18.01 -0.89
N GLU A 161 -10.66 -19.32 -0.67
CA GLU A 161 -10.50 -19.97 0.63
C GLU A 161 -9.14 -20.69 0.80
N GLY A 162 -8.26 -20.64 -0.21
CA GLY A 162 -7.07 -21.51 -0.28
C GLY A 162 -5.68 -20.88 -0.09
N ALA A 163 -5.56 -19.57 0.16
CA ALA A 163 -4.25 -18.91 0.23
C ALA A 163 -4.18 -17.81 1.31
N GLY A 164 -3.95 -18.20 2.56
CA GLY A 164 -3.56 -17.27 3.62
C GLY A 164 -3.93 -17.76 5.02
N GLY A 165 -3.03 -18.48 5.69
CA GLY A 165 -3.25 -18.98 7.04
C GLY A 165 -3.48 -17.86 8.06
N GLU A 166 -4.66 -17.90 8.70
CA GLU A 166 -5.06 -17.46 10.06
C GLU A 166 -4.23 -16.35 10.75
N GLY A 167 -3.90 -15.26 10.07
CA GLY A 167 -3.29 -14.09 10.71
C GLY A 167 -3.65 -12.79 10.02
N LYS A 168 -3.92 -11.74 10.81
CA LYS A 168 -4.27 -10.41 10.29
C LYS A 168 -3.01 -9.77 9.71
N VAL A 169 -3.02 -9.44 8.43
CA VAL A 169 -1.93 -8.72 7.77
C VAL A 169 -2.16 -7.21 7.89
N GLU A 170 -1.16 -6.51 8.39
CA GLU A 170 -1.19 -5.06 8.60
C GLU A 170 -0.03 -4.41 7.83
N THR A 171 -0.24 -3.17 7.36
CA THR A 171 0.80 -2.40 6.67
C THR A 171 1.38 -1.37 7.62
N VAL A 172 2.70 -1.40 7.80
CA VAL A 172 3.44 -0.39 8.57
C VAL A 172 4.27 0.47 7.64
N THR A 173 4.31 1.77 7.91
CA THR A 173 5.18 2.72 7.20
C THR A 173 6.41 2.99 8.04
N VAL A 174 7.59 2.73 7.48
CA VAL A 174 8.89 3.02 8.10
C VAL A 174 9.56 4.15 7.35
N PHE A 175 10.05 5.15 8.08
CA PHE A 175 10.95 6.17 7.59
C PHE A 175 12.34 5.93 8.18
N LEU A 176 13.33 5.88 7.30
CA LEU A 176 14.73 5.62 7.61
C LEU A 176 15.55 6.74 7.00
N GLY A 177 16.41 7.39 7.78
CA GLY A 177 17.18 8.51 7.26
C GLY A 177 18.16 9.09 8.23
N ASN A 178 18.76 10.21 7.83
CA ASN A 178 19.56 11.01 8.73
C ASN A 178 19.33 12.51 8.52
N THR A 179 19.46 13.27 9.61
CA THR A 179 19.70 14.70 9.55
C THR A 179 21.21 14.97 9.62
N HIS A 180 21.60 16.16 9.20
CA HIS A 180 22.99 16.59 9.12
C HIS A 180 23.12 18.10 9.33
N LYS A 181 24.17 18.51 10.05
CA LYS A 181 24.63 19.88 10.19
C LYS A 181 26.16 19.94 10.20
N LEU A 182 26.72 20.85 9.41
CA LEU A 182 28.15 21.17 9.44
C LEU A 182 28.50 21.92 10.73
N LEU A 183 29.51 21.43 11.44
CA LEU A 183 30.13 22.09 12.58
C LEU A 183 31.37 22.84 12.08
N GLN A 184 31.44 24.13 12.37
CA GLN A 184 32.66 24.90 12.21
C GLN A 184 33.50 24.70 13.47
N ASP A 185 34.69 24.13 13.29
CA ASP A 185 35.66 24.07 14.39
C ASP A 185 36.39 25.42 14.51
N GLU A 186 36.86 25.76 15.71
CA GLU A 186 37.55 27.04 15.98
C GLU A 186 38.85 27.16 15.14
N ASP A 187 39.44 26.02 14.77
CA ASP A 187 40.64 25.89 13.94
C ASP A 187 40.37 25.92 12.42
N GLY A 188 39.10 26.04 12.00
CA GLY A 188 38.72 26.29 10.60
C GLY A 188 38.80 25.09 9.65
N ASP A 189 39.07 23.88 10.13
CA ASP A 189 39.25 22.69 9.27
C ASP A 189 37.91 22.16 8.68
N GLY A 190 36.77 22.68 9.16
CA GLY A 190 35.48 22.72 8.46
C GLY A 190 34.82 21.38 8.06
N ASN A 191 35.45 20.24 8.34
CA ASN A 191 35.02 18.91 7.90
C ASN A 191 34.49 18.06 9.07
N CYS A 192 33.82 18.72 10.02
CA CYS A 192 33.24 18.10 11.19
C CYS A 192 31.72 18.17 11.07
N HIS A 193 31.04 17.03 11.06
CA HIS A 193 29.61 16.96 10.78
C HIS A 193 28.89 16.33 11.97
N GLU A 194 27.90 17.04 12.52
CA GLU A 194 26.92 16.45 13.40
C GLU A 194 25.83 15.82 12.54
N TRP A 195 25.57 14.54 12.76
CA TRP A 195 24.52 13.81 12.04
C TRP A 195 23.65 13.04 13.03
N SER A 196 22.36 12.98 12.75
CA SER A 196 21.40 12.19 13.52
C SER A 196 20.74 11.16 12.61
N PHE A 197 21.07 9.89 12.77
CA PHE A 197 20.37 8.80 12.12
C PHE A 197 19.11 8.45 12.91
N PHE A 198 18.01 8.17 12.20
CA PHE A 198 16.72 7.86 12.81
C PHE A 198 15.95 6.79 12.04
N VAL A 199 15.14 6.05 12.79
CA VAL A 199 14.05 5.20 12.30
C VAL A 199 12.75 5.70 12.92
N ARG A 200 11.73 5.93 12.10
CA ARG A 200 10.36 6.23 12.55
C ARG A 200 9.42 5.21 11.95
N ILE A 201 8.50 4.67 12.75
CA ILE A 201 7.55 3.65 12.31
C ILE A 201 6.13 4.08 12.69
N SER A 202 5.16 3.83 11.80
CA SER A 202 3.76 4.24 11.98
C SER A 202 3.08 3.62 13.19
N ASP A 203 3.49 2.40 13.55
CA ASP A 203 3.01 1.70 14.73
C ASP A 203 4.23 1.27 15.55
N THR A 204 4.45 1.92 16.69
CA THR A 204 5.53 1.59 17.62
C THR A 204 5.14 0.47 18.57
N GLU A 205 3.85 0.16 18.71
CA GLU A 205 3.37 -0.87 19.64
C GLU A 205 3.68 -2.28 19.15
N VAL A 206 3.95 -2.45 17.86
CA VAL A 206 4.39 -3.73 17.29
C VAL A 206 5.90 -3.95 17.37
N VAL A 207 6.68 -2.91 17.74
CA VAL A 207 8.15 -2.98 17.78
C VAL A 207 8.62 -3.31 19.20
N GLU A 208 9.48 -4.31 19.32
CA GLU A 208 10.18 -4.62 20.56
C GLU A 208 11.39 -3.70 20.73
N GLU A 209 12.25 -3.63 19.71
CA GLU A 209 13.43 -2.75 19.71
C GLU A 209 13.97 -2.49 18.30
N VAL A 210 14.75 -1.41 18.19
CA VAL A 210 15.57 -1.11 17.02
C VAL A 210 17.03 -1.19 17.40
N GLN A 211 17.79 -2.04 16.70
CA GLN A 211 19.23 -2.15 16.86
C GLN A 211 19.93 -1.43 15.71
N ILE A 212 20.64 -0.35 16.03
CA ILE A 212 21.37 0.48 15.09
C ILE A 212 22.83 0.02 15.08
N LEU A 213 23.25 -0.57 13.96
CA LEU A 213 24.61 -1.01 13.73
C LEU A 213 25.36 0.05 12.90
N LEU A 214 26.32 0.68 13.54
CA LEU A 214 27.26 1.64 12.97
C LEU A 214 28.52 0.93 12.49
N HIS A 215 29.34 1.65 11.71
CA HIS A 215 30.68 1.19 11.35
C HIS A 215 31.52 0.80 12.60
N PRO A 216 32.36 -0.25 12.54
CA PRO A 216 33.14 -0.74 13.68
C PRO A 216 34.11 0.25 14.32
N THR A 217 34.37 1.42 13.73
CA THR A 217 35.17 2.49 14.35
C THR A 217 34.41 3.24 15.44
N PHE A 218 33.07 3.18 15.45
CA PHE A 218 32.26 3.80 16.49
C PHE A 218 32.27 2.95 17.78
N ARG A 219 32.11 3.63 18.92
CA ARG A 219 32.08 3.02 20.24
C ARG A 219 30.86 3.54 21.03
N PRO A 220 29.90 2.67 21.40
CA PRO A 220 29.72 1.31 20.88
C PRO A 220 29.29 1.32 19.40
N PRO A 221 29.66 0.30 18.60
CA PRO A 221 29.24 0.19 17.20
C PRO A 221 27.79 -0.29 17.07
N ARG A 222 27.23 -0.96 18.08
CA ARG A 222 25.82 -1.36 18.15
C ARG A 222 25.11 -0.55 19.23
N VAL A 223 23.99 0.07 18.87
CA VAL A 223 23.15 0.84 19.79
C VAL A 223 21.74 0.32 19.75
N ILE A 224 21.21 -0.08 20.91
CA ILE A 224 19.86 -0.62 21.04
C ILE A 224 18.91 0.48 21.53
N ARG A 225 17.71 0.53 20.94
CA ARG A 225 16.62 1.45 21.29
C ARG A 225 15.34 0.64 21.45
N ALA A 226 14.97 0.33 22.69
CA ALA A 226 13.75 -0.40 23.03
C ALA A 226 12.46 0.44 22.98
N ALA A 227 12.58 1.76 22.81
CA ALA A 227 11.45 2.68 22.75
C ALA A 227 11.74 3.87 21.81
N PRO A 228 10.71 4.49 21.22
CA PRO A 228 10.88 5.69 20.41
C PRO A 228 11.36 6.89 21.26
N PRO A 229 12.07 7.87 20.68
CA PRO A 229 12.52 7.92 19.28
C PRO A 229 13.73 6.99 19.03
N TYR A 230 13.65 6.18 17.97
CA TYR A 230 14.72 5.25 17.57
C TYR A 230 15.82 6.00 16.81
N GLN A 231 16.61 6.79 17.55
CA GLN A 231 17.62 7.67 16.96
C GLN A 231 18.96 7.63 17.67
N ILE A 232 19.98 8.07 16.94
CA ILE A 232 21.34 8.29 17.41
C ILE A 232 21.93 9.53 16.77
N THR A 233 22.66 10.32 17.56
CA THR A 233 23.42 11.48 17.08
C THR A 233 24.90 11.27 17.35
N ARG A 234 25.75 11.60 16.38
CA ARG A 234 27.20 11.47 16.45
C ARG A 234 27.86 12.56 15.61
N ILE A 235 29.16 12.72 15.84
CA ILE A 235 30.03 13.58 15.06
C ILE A 235 30.93 12.70 14.19
N GLY A 236 31.11 13.07 12.92
CA GLY A 236 32.00 12.39 12.00
C GLY A 236 32.34 13.25 10.79
N TRP A 237 33.26 12.77 9.97
CA TRP A 237 33.75 13.47 8.78
C TRP A 237 33.38 12.76 7.46
N GLY A 238 32.87 11.52 7.55
CA GLY A 238 32.61 10.67 6.39
C GLY A 238 31.20 10.11 6.40
N VAL A 239 30.74 9.72 5.21
CA VAL A 239 29.50 8.98 4.98
C VAL A 239 29.78 7.48 4.97
N PHE A 240 28.85 6.70 5.52
CA PHE A 240 28.94 5.25 5.59
C PHE A 240 27.54 4.66 5.73
N GLU A 241 27.43 3.35 5.51
CA GLU A 241 26.19 2.61 5.65
C GLU A 241 25.92 2.28 7.12
N ILE A 242 24.66 2.50 7.53
CA ILE A 242 24.13 2.12 8.83
C ILE A 242 23.05 1.06 8.59
N THR A 243 23.13 -0.05 9.31
CA THR A 243 22.08 -1.07 9.30
C THR A 243 21.20 -0.90 10.53
N ALA A 244 19.90 -0.73 10.35
CA ALA A 244 18.92 -0.78 11.43
C ALA A 244 18.17 -2.11 11.37
N TYR A 245 18.29 -2.92 12.42
CA TYR A 245 17.46 -4.10 12.62
C TYR A 245 16.22 -3.69 13.41
N ILE A 246 15.03 -3.86 12.81
CA ILE A 246 13.76 -3.61 13.48
C ILE A 246 13.19 -4.95 13.94
N LEU A 247 13.12 -5.13 15.26
CA LEU A 247 12.61 -6.34 15.90
C LEU A 247 11.14 -6.11 16.28
N LEU A 248 10.27 -7.03 15.89
CA LEU A 248 8.86 -7.01 16.25
C LEU A 248 8.64 -7.72 17.59
N LYS A 249 7.60 -7.32 18.33
CA LYS A 249 7.15 -8.05 19.52
C LYS A 249 6.67 -9.45 19.14
N ALA A 250 6.74 -10.38 20.09
CA ALA A 250 6.21 -11.73 19.94
C ALA A 250 4.76 -11.73 19.42
N GLY A 251 4.46 -12.66 18.50
CA GLY A 251 3.19 -12.74 17.78
C GLY A 251 3.14 -11.97 16.46
N TYR A 252 4.15 -11.14 16.16
CA TYR A 252 4.28 -10.45 14.88
C TYR A 252 5.45 -10.98 14.06
N SER A 253 5.26 -11.07 12.74
CA SER A 253 6.31 -11.44 11.80
C SER A 253 6.33 -10.53 10.57
N TRP A 254 7.52 -10.27 10.04
CA TRP A 254 7.67 -9.50 8.80
C TRP A 254 7.29 -10.35 7.58
N LEU A 255 6.42 -9.82 6.72
CA LEU A 255 6.17 -10.37 5.40
C LEU A 255 7.19 -9.81 4.40
N SER A 256 8.47 -10.04 4.67
CA SER A 256 9.60 -9.66 3.82
C SER A 256 10.47 -10.89 3.53
N GLU A 257 11.09 -10.92 2.35
CA GLU A 257 12.13 -11.89 1.99
C GLU A 257 13.45 -11.60 2.71
N ASP A 258 13.70 -10.32 3.01
CA ASP A 258 14.89 -9.87 3.73
C ASP A 258 14.79 -10.11 5.25
N ALA A 259 13.62 -10.55 5.72
CA ALA A 259 13.39 -10.79 7.14
C ALA A 259 14.18 -12.00 7.66
N GLN A 260 14.72 -11.85 8.86
CA GLN A 260 15.55 -12.81 9.55
C GLN A 260 14.88 -13.28 10.85
N PRO A 261 15.25 -14.46 11.39
CA PRO A 261 14.81 -14.88 12.71
C PRO A 261 15.23 -13.85 13.78
N ALA A 262 14.32 -13.54 14.69
CA ALA A 262 14.65 -12.71 15.85
C ALA A 262 15.49 -13.51 16.88
N PRO A 263 16.21 -12.83 17.79
CA PRO A 263 17.05 -13.49 18.80
C PRO A 263 16.30 -14.42 19.75
N ASP A 264 14.99 -14.23 19.91
CA ASP A 264 14.08 -15.06 20.70
C ASP A 264 13.61 -16.33 19.95
N GLY A 265 13.99 -16.48 18.68
CA GLY A 265 13.63 -17.60 17.82
C GLY A 265 12.39 -17.37 16.95
N ALA A 266 11.74 -16.19 17.02
CA ALA A 266 10.60 -15.89 16.16
C ALA A 266 11.02 -15.83 14.69
N GLU A 267 10.42 -16.67 13.84
CA GLU A 267 10.68 -16.66 12.40
C GLU A 267 10.29 -15.30 11.80
N LYS A 268 11.21 -14.73 11.01
CA LYS A 268 11.01 -13.41 10.39
C LYS A 268 10.64 -12.30 11.40
N GLY A 269 11.02 -12.43 12.67
CA GLY A 269 10.77 -11.41 13.70
C GLY A 269 11.64 -10.16 13.57
N MET A 270 12.70 -10.20 12.75
CA MET A 270 13.66 -9.11 12.59
C MET A 270 13.83 -8.71 11.12
N LEU A 271 13.84 -7.41 10.80
CA LEU A 271 14.09 -6.91 9.45
C LEU A 271 15.29 -5.95 9.42
N PRO A 272 16.38 -6.28 8.70
CA PRO A 272 17.46 -5.34 8.44
C PRO A 272 17.05 -4.32 7.37
N LEU A 273 17.28 -3.04 7.66
CA LEU A 273 17.18 -1.94 6.69
C LEU A 273 18.50 -1.17 6.65
N GLU A 274 19.06 -1.01 5.47
CA GLU A 274 20.34 -0.34 5.26
C GLU A 274 20.13 1.11 4.78
N TRP A 275 20.93 2.03 5.31
CA TRP A 275 20.91 3.42 4.94
C TRP A 275 22.32 3.98 4.77
N MET A 276 22.59 4.55 3.59
CA MET A 276 23.79 5.33 3.37
C MET A 276 23.61 6.74 3.94
N LEU A 277 24.42 7.11 4.94
CA LEU A 277 24.42 8.48 5.46
C LEU A 277 24.61 9.49 4.33
N SER A 278 23.79 10.55 4.34
CA SER A 278 23.90 11.65 3.39
C SER A 278 24.14 12.96 4.12
N PHE A 279 25.14 13.71 3.68
CA PHE A 279 25.42 15.07 4.14
C PHE A 279 24.92 16.13 3.14
N ASP A 280 24.13 15.72 2.14
CA ASP A 280 23.52 16.65 1.18
C ASP A 280 22.47 17.51 1.89
N GLY A 281 22.65 18.83 1.83
CA GLY A 281 21.77 19.77 2.54
C GLY A 281 21.69 19.47 4.04
N ARG A 282 20.48 19.19 4.54
CA ARG A 282 20.23 18.81 5.95
C ARG A 282 20.19 17.29 6.16
N GLY A 283 20.61 16.50 5.17
CA GLY A 283 20.44 15.04 5.13
C GLY A 283 19.23 14.62 4.30
N SER A 284 18.96 13.32 4.27
CA SER A 284 17.91 12.73 3.45
C SER A 284 17.23 11.57 4.19
N MET A 285 16.08 11.14 3.68
CA MET A 285 15.38 9.97 4.22
C MET A 285 14.64 9.22 3.11
N ALA A 286 14.37 7.95 3.36
CA ALA A 286 13.47 7.14 2.59
C ALA A 286 12.23 6.75 3.39
N ARG A 287 11.17 6.44 2.65
CA ARG A 287 9.96 5.78 3.13
C ARG A 287 9.91 4.36 2.57
N CYS A 288 9.62 3.41 3.45
CA CYS A 288 9.30 2.02 3.12
C CYS A 288 7.88 1.72 3.62
N ARG A 289 7.10 0.99 2.82
CA ARG A 289 5.83 0.40 3.26
C ARG A 289 6.04 -1.09 3.34
N LEU A 290 5.89 -1.63 4.53
CA LEU A 290 6.19 -3.02 4.85
C LEU A 290 4.92 -3.66 5.39
N LYS A 291 4.83 -4.99 5.29
CA LYS A 291 3.72 -5.76 5.83
C LYS A 291 4.19 -6.58 7.01
N ILE A 292 3.37 -6.61 8.04
CA ILE A 292 3.52 -7.51 9.18
C ILE A 292 2.30 -8.42 9.24
N LYS A 293 2.51 -9.65 9.70
CA LYS A 293 1.43 -10.57 10.04
C LYS A 293 1.33 -10.65 11.55
N ASN A 294 0.13 -10.48 12.08
CA ASN A 294 -0.19 -10.79 13.48
C ASN A 294 -0.76 -12.20 13.54
N GLU A 295 -0.01 -13.10 14.16
CA GLU A 295 -0.44 -14.45 14.50
C GLU A 295 -1.23 -14.35 15.78
N VAL A 296 -2.55 -14.23 15.66
CA VAL A 296 -3.44 -14.15 16.81
C VAL A 296 -3.24 -15.45 17.61
N VAL A 297 -2.62 -15.33 18.77
CA VAL A 297 -2.61 -16.42 19.75
C VAL A 297 -4.04 -16.47 20.29
N ASP A 298 -4.86 -17.38 19.79
CA ASP A 298 -6.17 -17.65 20.36
C ASP A 298 -5.96 -18.21 21.78
N GLU A 299 -5.92 -17.32 22.79
CA GLU A 299 -5.90 -17.67 24.22
C GLU A 299 -7.28 -18.21 24.67
N LYS A 300 -7.87 -19.13 23.91
CA LYS A 300 -9.11 -19.85 24.24
C LYS A 300 -9.00 -21.35 23.97
N SER A 301 -7.96 -21.99 24.47
CA SER A 301 -8.00 -23.45 24.69
C SER A 301 -7.14 -23.88 25.89
N SER A 302 -7.39 -23.31 27.06
CA SER A 302 -6.87 -23.85 28.32
C SER A 302 -7.92 -23.71 29.43
N SER A 303 -9.02 -24.44 29.30
CA SER A 303 -10.00 -24.63 30.38
C SER A 303 -10.98 -25.74 30.01
N SER A 304 -10.53 -26.99 30.00
CA SER A 304 -11.39 -28.16 30.26
C SER A 304 -10.52 -29.41 30.26
N SER A 305 -10.09 -29.83 31.45
CA SER A 305 -9.86 -31.21 31.86
C SER A 305 -9.07 -31.15 33.17
N ASP A 306 -9.76 -31.25 34.30
CA ASP A 306 -9.51 -32.29 35.29
C ASP A 306 -10.50 -32.07 36.45
N ASP A 307 -11.67 -32.70 36.35
CA ASP A 307 -12.49 -32.98 37.53
C ASP A 307 -13.27 -34.26 37.25
N SER A 308 -12.62 -35.38 37.53
CA SER A 308 -13.25 -36.70 37.59
C SER A 308 -12.66 -37.40 38.81
N GLU A 309 -13.17 -36.96 39.95
CA GLU A 309 -13.00 -37.57 41.26
C GLU A 309 -13.62 -38.99 41.23
N TRP A 310 -12.87 -39.95 41.76
CA TRP A 310 -13.17 -41.38 41.74
C TRP A 310 -14.24 -41.75 42.78
N GLU A 311 -15.32 -42.40 42.34
CA GLU A 311 -16.11 -43.29 43.19
C GLU A 311 -15.87 -44.73 42.75
N GLU A 312 -15.12 -45.50 43.56
CA GLU A 312 -15.43 -46.88 44.00
C GLU A 312 -14.37 -47.42 44.98
#